data_AF-A0A947FMX6-F1
#
_entry.id   AF-A0A947FMX6-F1
#
_cell.length_a   1.000
_cell.length_b   1.000
_cell.length_c   1.000
_cell.angle_alpha   90.00
_cell.angle_beta   90.00
_cell.angle_gamma   90.00
#
_symmetry.space_group_name_H-M   'P 1'
#
loop_
_entity.id
_entity.type
_entity.pdbx_description
1 polymer ?
#
loop_
_entity_poly.entity_id
_entity_poly.type
_entity_poly.pdbx_seq_one_letter_code
_entity_poly.pdbx_strand_id
1 'polypeptide(L)' 'IVLVLMRMPLRLPAYWIIGFWIGLQIFSIVTGAEGDTAWWAHIGGLIAGAIMIPFFKRDSVPLFDRGTPH' A
#
# COMPACT_ATOMS: atom_id res chain seq x y z
N ILE A 1 2.86 -14.10 -4.24
CA ILE A 1 4.17 -14.22 -4.93
C ILE A 1 4.35 -12.95 -5.74
N VAL A 2 5.41 -12.20 -5.50
CA VAL A 2 5.79 -11.06 -6.34
C VAL A 2 7.01 -11.49 -7.14
N LEU A 3 6.95 -11.33 -8.47
CA LEU A 3 8.09 -11.65 -9.32
C LEU A 3 9.07 -10.49 -9.28
N VAL A 4 10.29 -10.75 -8.83
CA VAL A 4 11.41 -9.82 -9.05
C VAL A 4 11.95 -10.06 -10.45
N LEU A 5 12.07 -8.99 -11.22
CA LEU A 5 12.65 -9.00 -12.58
C LEU A 5 11.98 -10.02 -13.52
N MET A 6 10.68 -10.28 -13.36
CA MET A 6 9.91 -11.31 -14.11
C MET A 6 10.44 -12.77 -13.97
N ARG A 7 11.43 -13.04 -13.10
CA ARG A 7 12.17 -14.31 -13.12
C ARG A 7 12.26 -15.03 -11.78
N MET A 8 12.21 -14.30 -10.66
CA MET A 8 12.35 -14.91 -9.33
C MET A 8 11.07 -14.69 -8.50
N PRO A 9 10.32 -15.75 -8.18
CA PRO A 9 9.13 -15.64 -7.34
C PRO A 9 9.53 -15.42 -5.87
N LEU A 10 9.47 -14.18 -5.40
CA LEU A 10 9.64 -13.87 -3.98
C LEU A 10 8.28 -13.92 -3.27
N ARG A 11 8.26 -14.61 -2.14
CA ARG A 11 7.09 -14.68 -1.25
C ARG A 11 7.20 -13.56 -0.22
N LEU A 12 7.07 -12.31 -0.67
CA LEU A 12 7.08 -11.16 0.22
C LEU A 12 5.65 -10.80 0.62
N PRO A 13 5.34 -10.72 1.93
CA PRO A 13 4.05 -10.24 2.40
C PRO A 13 3.71 -8.85 1.86
N ALA A 14 2.46 -8.63 1.46
CA ALA A 14 2.03 -7.37 0.86
C ALA A 14 2.22 -6.17 1.79
N TYR A 15 2.07 -6.37 3.11
CA TYR A 15 2.23 -5.30 4.09
C TYR A 15 3.65 -4.71 4.10
N TRP A 16 4.69 -5.52 3.83
CA TRP A 16 6.07 -5.01 3.74
C TRP A 16 6.26 -4.08 2.56
N ILE A 17 5.73 -4.46 1.40
CA ILE A 17 5.85 -3.68 0.16
C ILE A 17 5.09 -2.36 0.30
N ILE A 18 3.84 -2.44 0.76
CA ILE A 18 2.98 -1.27 0.94
C ILE A 18 3.57 -0.34 2.01
N GLY A 19 4.02 -0.89 3.14
CA GLY A 19 4.66 -0.12 4.20
C GLY A 19 5.93 0.60 3.74
N PHE A 20 6.80 -0.09 2.99
CA PHE A 20 7.99 0.52 2.41
C PHE A 20 7.64 1.66 1.45
N TRP A 21 6.66 1.46 0.56
CA TRP A 21 6.22 2.49 -0.37
C TRP A 21 5.65 3.73 0.34
N ILE A 22 4.80 3.55 1.36
CA ILE A 22 4.29 4.66 2.18
C ILE A 22 5.44 5.39 2.87
N GLY A 23 6.41 4.65 3.42
CA GLY A 23 7.60 5.23 4.04
C GLY A 23 8.39 6.12 3.10
N LEU A 24 8.59 5.69 1.84
CA LEU A 24 9.23 6.52 0.82
C LEU A 24 8.46 7.80 0.51
N GLN A 25 7.13 7.73 0.44
CA GLN A 25 6.30 8.92 0.20
C GLN A 25 6.46 9.96 1.31
N ILE A 26 6.44 9.53 2.58
CA ILE A 26 6.63 10.40 3.74
C ILE A 26 8.06 10.95 3.75
N PHE A 27 9.05 10.09 3.49
CA PHE A 27 10.46 10.49 3.42
C PHE A 27 10.69 11.57 2.36
N SER A 28 10.13 11.43 1.17
CA SER A 28 10.24 12.44 0.10
C SER A 28 9.59 13.78 0.48
N ILE A 29 8.46 13.75 1.20
CA ILE A 29 7.82 14.97 1.72
C ILE A 29 8.73 15.66 2.75
N VAL A 30 9.26 14.89 3.71
CA VAL A 30 10.08 15.42 4.82
C VAL A 30 11.42 15.94 4.33
N THR A 31 12.05 15.25 3.40
CA THR A 31 13.33 15.68 2.81
C THR A 31 13.16 16.83 1.81
N GLY A 32 11.92 17.24 1.53
CA GLY A 32 11.63 18.28 0.55
C GLY A 32 12.19 17.94 -0.81
N ALA A 33 12.15 16.65 -1.21
CA ALA A 33 12.73 16.18 -2.45
C ALA A 33 12.17 17.01 -3.62
N GLU A 34 12.97 17.98 -4.06
CA GLU A 34 12.59 18.97 -5.06
C GLU A 34 12.51 18.27 -6.42
N GLY A 35 11.30 18.23 -6.98
CA GLY A 35 11.02 17.64 -8.27
C GLY A 35 9.54 17.73 -8.58
N ASP A 36 9.16 17.49 -9.85
CA ASP A 36 7.78 17.59 -10.35
C ASP A 36 6.82 16.52 -9.79
N THR A 37 7.27 15.72 -8.82
CA THR A 37 6.50 14.63 -8.25
C THR A 37 5.50 15.16 -7.21
N ALA A 38 4.22 14.98 -7.49
CA ALA A 38 3.12 15.39 -6.60
C ALA A 38 2.98 14.43 -5.39
N TRP A 39 3.92 14.49 -4.45
CA TRP A 39 3.97 13.59 -3.29
C TRP A 39 2.67 13.59 -2.44
N TRP A 40 2.05 14.76 -2.29
CA TRP A 40 0.76 14.91 -1.60
C TRP A 40 -0.40 14.21 -2.31
N ALA A 41 -0.38 14.14 -3.65
CA ALA A 41 -1.41 13.43 -4.41
C ALA A 41 -1.35 11.91 -4.16
N HIS A 42 -0.14 11.36 -4.02
CA HIS A 42 0.03 9.94 -3.70
C HIS A 42 -0.46 9.61 -2.28
N ILE A 43 -0.12 10.43 -1.28
CA ILE A 43 -0.61 10.25 0.10
C ILE A 43 -2.14 10.42 0.14
N GLY A 44 -2.66 11.45 -0.52
CA GLY A 44 -4.10 11.68 -0.63
C GLY A 44 -4.83 10.51 -1.29
N GLY A 45 -4.28 9.98 -2.39
CA GLY A 45 -4.81 8.81 -3.08
C GLY A 45 -4.80 7.54 -2.22
N LEU A 46 -3.73 7.32 -1.44
CA LEU A 46 -3.67 6.22 -0.47
C LEU A 46 -4.78 6.35 0.58
N ILE A 47 -4.92 7.52 1.20
CA ILE A 47 -5.92 7.77 2.24
C ILE A 47 -7.34 7.62 1.68
N ALA A 48 -7.62 8.25 0.54
CA ALA A 48 -8.91 8.15 -0.13
C ALA A 48 -9.24 6.70 -0.50
N GLY A 49 -8.28 5.97 -1.08
CA GLY A 49 -8.43 4.56 -1.40
C GLY A 49 -8.73 3.71 -0.16
N ALA A 50 -8.00 3.91 0.94
CA ALA A 50 -8.23 3.20 2.19
C ALA A 50 -9.62 3.46 2.78
N ILE A 51 -10.08 4.71 2.74
CA ILE A 51 -11.43 5.11 3.16
C ILE A 51 -12.50 4.48 2.26
N MET A 52 -12.22 4.33 0.96
CA MET A 52 -13.14 3.75 -0.01
C MET A 52 -13.30 2.23 0.14
N ILE A 53 -12.35 1.52 0.78
CA ILE A 53 -12.41 0.06 0.94
C ILE A 53 -13.77 -0.43 1.49
N PRO A 54 -14.29 0.05 2.64
CA PRO A 54 -15.57 -0.43 3.16
C PRO A 54 -16.76 -0.21 2.21
N PHE A 55 -16.70 0.77 1.31
CA PHE A 55 -17.79 1.08 0.38
C PHE A 55 -17.81 0.18 -0.86
N PHE A 56 -16.65 -0.32 -1.31
CA PHE A 56 -16.54 -1.18 -2.51
C PHE A 56 -16.21 -2.64 -2.19
N LYS A 57 -15.82 -2.93 -0.95
CA LYS A 57 -15.58 -4.29 -0.47
C LYS A 57 -16.86 -5.11 -0.62
N ARG A 58 -16.70 -6.35 -1.10
CA ARG A 58 -17.79 -7.33 -1.15
C ARG A 58 -18.29 -7.65 0.26
N ASP A 59 -19.60 -7.59 0.48
CA ASP A 59 -20.23 -7.78 1.79
C ASP A 59 -19.84 -9.10 2.47
N SER A 60 -19.68 -10.16 1.69
CA SER A 60 -19.35 -11.51 2.18
C SER A 60 -17.91 -11.65 2.70
N VAL A 61 -17.02 -10.71 2.41
CA VAL A 61 -15.63 -10.72 2.88
C VAL A 61 -15.57 -9.82 4.11
N PRO A 62 -14.94 -10.21 5.24
CA PRO A 62 -14.71 -9.30 6.37
C PRO A 62 -13.62 -8.28 6.03
N LEU A 63 -13.67 -7.09 6.65
CA LEU A 63 -12.68 -6.03 6.38
C LEU A 63 -11.31 -6.36 6.97
N PHE A 64 -11.32 -6.94 8.17
CA PHE A 64 -10.13 -7.38 8.87
C PHE A 64 -10.17 -8.89 9.05
N ASP A 65 -8.99 -9.50 9.04
CA ASP A 65 -8.84 -10.91 9.37
C ASP A 65 -9.30 -11.14 10.82
N ARG A 66 -10.05 -12.22 11.03
CA ARG A 66 -10.68 -12.54 12.32
C ARG A 66 -9.80 -13.43 13.21
N GLY A 67 -8.57 -13.73 12.77
CA GLY A 67 -7.62 -14.51 13.56
C GLY A 67 -8.08 -15.94 13.81
N THR A 68 -8.94 -16.50 12.93
CA THR A 68 -9.27 -17.92 12.97
C THR A 68 -8.00 -18.73 12.73
N PRO A 69 -7.62 -19.66 13.62
CA PRO A 69 -6.48 -20.55 13.38
C PRO A 69 -6.71 -21.30 12.06
N HIS A 70 -5.78 -21.14 11.13
CA HIS A 70 -5.71 -21.93 9.89
C HIS A 70 -4.88 -23.19 10.11
#